data_AF-A0A358PDP7-F1
#
_entry.id   AF-A0A358PDP7-F1
#
_cell.length_a   1.000
_cell.length_b   1.000
_cell.length_c   1.000
_cell.angle_alpha   90.00
_cell.angle_beta   90.00
_cell.angle_gamma   90.00
#
_symmetry.space_group_name_H-M   'P 1'
#
loop_
_entity.id
_entity.type
_entity.pdbx_description
1 polymer ?
#
loop_
_entity_poly.entity_id
_entity_poly.type
_entity_poly.pdbx_seq_one_letter_code
_entity_poly.pdbx_strand_id
1 'polypeptide(L)'
;IVGSSPEILVRLRGKDVTIRPVAGTRKRGETADEDAANAADLMADIKERAEHLMLLDLGRNDVGRVSKPGTVRVKSNYDVEYYSHVMHIASQVEG
;
A
#
# COMPACT_ATOMS: atom_id res chain seq x y z
N ILE A 1 5.40 -4.08 25.44
CA ILE A 1 4.97 -4.71 24.17
C ILE A 1 6.10 -4.51 23.15
N VAL A 2 6.54 -5.55 22.46
CA VAL A 2 7.58 -5.49 21.42
C VAL A 2 6.99 -6.06 20.12
N GLY A 3 7.07 -5.31 19.03
CA GLY A 3 6.55 -5.71 17.72
C GLY A 3 7.10 -4.85 16.59
N SER A 4 7.13 -5.41 15.37
CA SER A 4 7.61 -4.75 14.16
C SER A 4 6.50 -4.73 13.12
N SER A 5 5.70 -3.65 13.08
CA SER A 5 4.61 -3.52 12.11
C SER A 5 5.14 -3.09 10.75
N PRO A 6 4.85 -3.82 9.66
CA PRO A 6 5.17 -3.36 8.31
C PRO A 6 4.21 -2.26 7.83
N GLU A 7 3.04 -2.12 8.46
CA GLU A 7 1.98 -1.21 8.01
C GLU A 7 1.69 -0.11 9.04
N ILE A 8 1.35 1.07 8.52
CA ILE A 8 0.90 2.22 9.30
C ILE A 8 -0.62 2.30 9.19
N LEU A 9 -1.33 2.16 10.32
CA LEU A 9 -2.79 2.32 10.36
C LEU A 9 -3.21 3.73 9.91
N VAL A 10 -2.64 4.76 10.56
CA VAL A 10 -2.87 6.17 10.21
C VAL A 10 -1.70 7.03 10.70
N ARG A 11 -1.41 8.10 9.96
CA ARG A 11 -0.46 9.14 10.38
C ARG A 11 -1.11 10.51 10.20
N LEU A 12 -0.97 11.37 11.21
CA LEU A 12 -1.31 12.79 11.12
C LEU A 12 -0.03 13.62 11.26
N ARG A 13 0.25 14.49 10.28
CA ARG A 13 1.32 15.48 10.38
C ARG A 13 0.76 16.86 10.08
N GLY A 14 0.73 17.72 11.10
CA GLY A 14 0.04 19.00 11.00
C GLY A 14 -1.44 18.79 10.73
N LYS A 15 -1.89 19.11 9.51
CA LYS A 15 -3.28 18.94 9.06
C LYS A 15 -3.46 17.84 8.02
N ASP A 16 -2.39 17.16 7.61
CA ASP A 16 -2.44 16.12 6.59
C ASP A 16 -2.56 14.75 7.26
N VAL A 17 -3.68 14.06 6.98
CA VAL A 17 -3.87 12.66 7.35
C VAL A 17 -3.34 11.76 6.23
N THR A 18 -2.72 10.65 6.59
CA THR A 18 -2.17 9.68 5.65
C THR A 18 -2.53 8.27 6.07
N ILE A 19 -3.04 7.48 5.12
CA ILE A 19 -3.21 6.03 5.24
C ILE A 19 -2.42 5.40 4.09
N ARG A 20 -1.70 4.31 4.40
CA ARG A 20 -0.85 3.60 3.43
C ARG A 20 -1.25 2.12 3.41
N PRO A 21 -2.34 1.75 2.70
CA PRO A 21 -2.76 0.35 2.63
C PRO A 21 -1.68 -0.49 1.95
N VAL A 22 -1.47 -1.69 2.48
CA VAL A 22 -0.56 -2.69 1.94
C VAL A 22 -1.34 -3.99 1.70
N ALA A 23 -1.24 -4.56 0.49
CA ALA A 23 -1.90 -5.80 0.12
C ALA A 23 -1.08 -6.57 -0.91
N GLY A 24 -1.41 -7.85 -1.10
CA GLY A 24 -0.65 -8.74 -1.97
C GLY A 24 0.74 -9.03 -1.45
N THR A 25 1.20 -10.26 -1.65
CA THR A 25 2.52 -10.68 -1.14
C THR A 25 3.20 -11.60 -2.13
N ARG A 26 4.48 -11.35 -2.37
CA ARG A 26 5.41 -12.34 -2.93
C ARG A 26 6.70 -12.36 -2.10
N LYS A 27 7.42 -13.48 -2.16
CA LYS A 27 8.76 -13.58 -1.55
C LYS A 27 9.76 -12.70 -2.32
N ARG A 28 10.81 -12.23 -1.65
CA ARG A 28 11.99 -11.70 -2.36
C ARG A 28 12.67 -12.81 -3.17
N GLY A 29 13.23 -12.45 -4.32
CA GLY A 29 14.05 -13.34 -5.12
C GLY A 29 15.44 -13.53 -4.51
N GLU A 30 16.05 -14.69 -4.72
CA GLU A 30 17.46 -14.94 -4.37
C GLU A 30 18.41 -14.24 -5.35
N THR A 31 17.90 -13.86 -6.52
CA THR A 31 18.60 -13.10 -7.56
C THR A 31 17.78 -11.89 -7.99
N ALA A 32 18.43 -10.90 -8.59
CA ALA A 32 17.74 -9.71 -9.10
C ALA A 32 16.68 -10.05 -10.17
N ASP A 33 16.96 -11.04 -11.02
CA ASP A 33 16.03 -11.48 -12.06
C ASP A 33 14.80 -12.18 -11.46
N GLU A 34 14.99 -13.04 -10.46
CA GLU A 34 13.87 -13.67 -9.73
C GLU A 34 13.05 -12.62 -8.97
N ASP A 35 13.71 -11.63 -8.36
CA ASP A 35 13.02 -10.56 -7.61
C ASP A 35 12.15 -9.70 -8.54
N ALA A 36 12.66 -9.37 -9.72
CA ALA A 36 11.90 -8.67 -10.76
C ALA A 36 10.75 -9.52 -11.31
N ALA A 37 10.96 -10.82 -11.49
CA ALA A 37 9.91 -11.74 -11.94
C ALA A 37 8.78 -11.86 -10.90
N ASN A 38 9.12 -11.97 -9.61
CA ASN A 38 8.14 -12.01 -8.53
C ASN A 38 7.33 -10.72 -8.43
N ALA A 39 7.98 -9.56 -8.63
CA ALA A 39 7.30 -8.26 -8.66
C ALA A 39 6.34 -8.15 -9.85
N ALA A 40 6.77 -8.61 -11.03
CA ALA A 40 5.92 -8.63 -12.22
C ALA A 40 4.72 -9.59 -12.06
N ASP A 41 4.94 -10.77 -11.47
CA ASP A 41 3.87 -11.74 -11.14
C ASP A 41 2.84 -11.14 -10.18
N LEU A 42 3.30 -10.50 -9.09
CA LEU A 42 2.43 -9.82 -8.13
C LEU A 42 1.55 -8.76 -8.80
N MET A 43 2.13 -7.99 -9.72
CA MET A 43 1.42 -6.93 -10.45
C MET A 43 0.53 -7.46 -11.57
N ALA A 44 0.76 -8.68 -12.05
CA ALA A 44 -0.10 -9.33 -13.03
C ALA A 44 -1.31 -10.04 -12.37
N ASP A 45 -1.23 -10.33 -11.07
CA ASP A 45 -2.28 -11.02 -10.34
C ASP A 45 -3.54 -10.15 -10.16
N ILE A 46 -4.59 -10.51 -10.90
CA ILE A 46 -5.89 -9.80 -10.90
C ILE A 46 -6.53 -9.84 -9.50
N LYS A 47 -6.36 -10.95 -8.78
CA LYS A 47 -6.96 -11.10 -7.45
C LYS A 47 -6.31 -10.13 -6.47
N GLU A 48 -4.98 -10.13 -6.39
CA GLU A 48 -4.23 -9.26 -5.48
C GLU A 48 -4.50 -7.78 -5.78
N ARG A 49 -4.59 -7.42 -7.07
CA ARG A 49 -4.92 -6.05 -7.47
C ARG A 49 -6.34 -5.63 -7.13
N ALA A 50 -7.30 -6.55 -7.19
CA ALA A 50 -8.68 -6.29 -6.81
C ALA A 50 -8.81 -6.11 -5.29
N GLU A 51 -8.15 -6.96 -4.50
CA GLU A 51 -8.09 -6.83 -3.04
C GLU A 51 -7.42 -5.51 -2.64
N HIS A 52 -6.32 -5.14 -3.29
CA HIS A 52 -5.66 -3.85 -3.05
C HIS A 52 -6.54 -2.65 -3.42
N LEU A 53 -7.30 -2.73 -4.52
CA LEU A 53 -8.23 -1.66 -4.92
C LEU A 53 -9.27 -1.41 -3.83
N MET A 54 -9.84 -2.48 -3.29
CA MET A 54 -10.84 -2.41 -2.22
C MET A 54 -10.28 -1.70 -0.99
N LEU A 55 -9.04 -2.02 -0.58
CA LEU A 55 -8.38 -1.36 0.55
C LEU A 55 -8.05 0.10 0.26
N LEU A 56 -7.63 0.42 -0.96
CA LEU A 56 -7.40 1.80 -1.38
C LEU A 56 -8.68 2.64 -1.32
N ASP A 57 -9.79 2.11 -1.82
CA ASP A 57 -11.07 2.80 -1.78
C ASP A 57 -11.61 2.95 -0.35
N LEU A 58 -11.40 1.94 0.51
CA LEU A 58 -11.70 2.04 1.94
C LEU A 58 -10.87 3.14 2.60
N GLY A 59 -9.55 3.18 2.35
CA GLY A 59 -8.67 4.22 2.88
C GLY A 59 -9.05 5.62 2.40
N ARG A 60 -9.50 5.77 1.15
CA ARG A 60 -10.06 7.03 0.63
C ARG A 60 -11.35 7.42 1.34
N ASN A 61 -12.23 6.46 1.62
CA ASN A 61 -13.46 6.71 2.38
C ASN A 61 -13.13 7.24 3.78
N ASP A 62 -12.22 6.56 4.48
CA ASP A 62 -11.87 6.89 5.86
C ASP A 62 -11.18 8.25 5.98
N VAL A 63 -10.21 8.55 5.10
CA VAL A 63 -9.61 9.89 5.00
C VAL A 63 -10.68 10.95 4.66
N GLY A 64 -11.57 10.64 3.72
CA GLY A 64 -12.64 11.55 3.31
C GLY A 64 -13.63 11.93 4.41
N ARG A 65 -13.80 11.11 5.46
CA ARG A 65 -14.66 11.44 6.61
C ARG A 65 -14.14 12.59 7.46
N VAL A 66 -12.83 12.85 7.43
CA VAL A 66 -12.15 13.83 8.29
C VAL A 66 -11.41 14.92 7.52
N SER A 67 -11.32 14.79 6.20
CA SER A 67 -10.69 15.76 5.29
C SER A 67 -11.69 16.74 4.69
N LYS A 68 -11.18 17.88 4.18
CA LYS A 68 -12.03 18.82 3.45
C LYS A 68 -12.49 18.20 2.12
N PRO A 69 -13.74 18.41 1.69
CA PRO A 69 -14.18 17.94 0.38
C PRO A 69 -13.24 18.40 -0.74
N GLY A 70 -12.81 17.47 -1.58
CA GLY A 70 -11.89 17.72 -2.69
C GLY A 70 -10.40 17.75 -2.33
N THR A 71 -10.00 17.54 -1.06
CA THR A 71 -8.56 17.50 -0.69
C THR A 71 -7.97 16.09 -0.65
N VAL A 72 -8.83 15.06 -0.62
CA VAL A 72 -8.40 13.65 -0.61
C VAL A 72 -7.81 13.27 -1.96
N ARG A 73 -6.58 12.77 -1.96
CA ARG A 73 -5.86 12.33 -3.15
C ARG A 73 -5.10 11.04 -2.89
N VAL A 74 -4.95 10.25 -3.94
CA VAL A 74 -4.02 9.11 -3.97
C VAL A 74 -2.67 9.64 -4.44
N LYS A 75 -1.66 9.61 -3.57
CA LYS A 75 -0.32 10.13 -3.87
C LYS A 75 0.54 9.12 -4.62
N SER A 76 0.39 7.84 -4.29
CA SER A 76 1.01 6.75 -5.03
C SER A 76 0.06 5.56 -5.04
N ASN A 77 0.10 4.77 -6.12
CA ASN A 77 -0.85 3.71 -6.36
C ASN A 77 -0.18 2.47 -6.95
N TYR A 78 -0.44 1.31 -6.35
CA TYR A 78 0.06 0.03 -6.84
C TYR A 78 1.59 -0.04 -6.99
N ASP A 79 2.33 0.59 -6.07
CA ASP A 79 3.77 0.46 -6.03
C ASP A 79 4.15 -0.91 -5.45
N VAL A 80 5.20 -1.54 -5.97
CA VAL A 80 5.81 -2.70 -5.32
C VAL A 80 6.80 -2.22 -4.27
N GLU A 81 6.49 -2.47 -3.00
CA GLU A 81 7.39 -2.23 -1.88
C GLU A 81 8.18 -3.47 -1.51
N TYR A 82 9.50 -3.31 -1.39
CA TYR A 82 10.41 -4.40 -1.06
C TYR A 82 10.78 -4.34 0.43
N TYR A 83 10.44 -5.40 1.15
CA TYR A 83 10.86 -5.66 2.53
C TYR A 83 11.99 -6.69 2.53
N SER A 84 12.51 -7.01 3.73
CA SER A 84 13.65 -7.91 3.87
C SER A 84 13.41 -9.31 3.31
N HIS A 85 12.18 -9.84 3.40
CA HIS A 85 11.86 -11.21 3.00
C HIS A 85 10.71 -11.31 2.00
N VAL A 86 9.90 -10.25 1.89
CA VAL A 86 8.71 -10.20 1.05
C VAL A 86 8.62 -8.88 0.31
N MET A 87 7.72 -8.81 -0.65
CA MET A 87 7.29 -7.59 -1.31
C MET A 87 5.76 -7.50 -1.30
N HIS A 88 5.24 -6.27 -1.32
CA HIS A 88 3.81 -5.99 -1.28
C HIS A 88 3.40 -4.94 -2.30
N ILE A 89 2.13 -4.96 -2.68
CA ILE A 89 1.49 -3.82 -3.36
C ILE A 89 1.16 -2.78 -2.29
N ALA A 90 1.56 -1.54 -2.52
CA ALA A 90 1.30 -0.43 -1.61
C ALA A 90 0.72 0.76 -2.36
N SER A 91 -0.10 1.53 -1.66
CA SER A 91 -0.62 2.81 -2.12
C SER A 91 -0.58 3.82 -0.97
N GLN A 92 -0.70 5.10 -1.28
CA GLN A 92 -0.78 6.14 -0.27
C GLN A 92 -1.94 7.09 -0.54
N VAL A 93 -2.81 7.25 0.45
CA VAL A 93 -3.90 8.23 0.45
C VAL A 93 -3.55 9.35 1.41
N GLU A 94 -3.72 10.60 0.97
CA GLU A 94 -3.54 11.79 1.78
C GLU A 94 -4.79 12.67 1.68
N GLY A 95 -5.09 13.43 2.73
CA GLY A 95 -6.18 14.41 2.72
C GLY A 95 -6.12 15.40 3.88
#